data_AF-A0A7S4I932-F1
#
_entry.id   AF-A0A7S4I932-F1
#
_cell.length_a   1.000
_cell.length_b   1.000
_cell.length_c   1.000
_cell.angle_alpha   90.00
_cell.angle_beta   90.00
_cell.angle_gamma   90.00
#
_symmetry.space_group_name_H-M   'P 1'
#
loop_
_entity.id
_entity.type
_entity.pdbx_description
1 polymer ?
#
loop_
_entity_poly.entity_id
_entity_poly.type
_entity_poly.pdbx_seq_one_letter_code
_entity_poly.pdbx_strand_id
1 'polypeptide(L)'
;IFGEGDMVRKFSRTLLKAGLASLENLVGCPSPGCENWLVLPDTDSRIKCPCELCKKDFCSLCKELYHYQTTCEEMKEFTVRWMKWMDNREENLGKVKEMTELKDRIAELEKDEAWKRSHLRCCPGCKRPIEKIDGCDLMKCGKDYHGGNRQKGCGKKFRWTKAEPYNPPKDNTHQLLQKKISMERNDNVLSYGDDGMYGFCDICSDKIEGVGFLCLNCPCYNVCEKCEGKMDHDPKHIMRVLGIEFIEEEIKEKR
;
A
#
# COMPACT_ATOMS: atom_id res chain seq x y z
N ILE A 1 -45.54 10.42 40.93
CA ILE A 1 -44.31 10.50 41.75
C ILE A 1 -43.34 9.44 41.21
N PHE A 2 -42.63 9.74 40.11
CA PHE A 2 -41.73 8.78 39.43
C PHE A 2 -40.45 9.47 38.91
N GLY A 3 -39.98 10.54 39.57
CA GLY A 3 -38.88 11.38 39.06
C GLY A 3 -37.69 11.55 40.01
N GLU A 4 -37.93 11.64 41.33
CA GLU A 4 -36.87 11.97 42.30
C GLU A 4 -35.88 10.84 42.53
N GLY A 5 -36.35 9.58 42.63
CA GLY A 5 -35.48 8.44 42.88
C GLY A 5 -34.48 8.15 41.76
N ASP A 6 -34.90 8.33 40.50
CA ASP A 6 -34.02 8.12 39.35
C ASP A 6 -33.01 9.25 39.18
N MET A 7 -33.39 10.49 39.50
CA MET A 7 -32.46 11.62 39.48
C MET A 7 -31.37 11.47 40.56
N VAL A 8 -31.75 11.05 41.77
CA VAL A 8 -30.79 10.77 42.85
C VAL A 8 -29.85 9.63 42.48
N ARG A 9 -30.35 8.52 41.92
CA ARG A 9 -29.51 7.40 41.46
C ARG A 9 -28.53 7.81 40.36
N LYS A 10 -28.97 8.63 39.40
CA LYS A 10 -28.10 9.19 38.36
C LYS A 10 -27.02 10.08 38.96
N PHE A 11 -27.40 10.98 39.88
CA PHE A 11 -26.44 11.85 40.56
C PHE A 11 -25.40 11.04 41.35
N SER A 12 -25.81 10.06 42.14
CA SER A 12 -24.89 9.19 42.89
C SER A 12 -23.94 8.41 41.96
N ARG A 13 -24.43 7.87 40.83
CA ARG A 13 -23.58 7.21 39.83
C ARG A 13 -22.57 8.16 39.20
N THR A 14 -22.98 9.37 38.83
CA THR A 14 -22.08 10.37 38.26
C THR A 14 -21.02 10.83 39.26
N LEU A 15 -21.41 11.06 40.52
CA LEU A 15 -20.49 11.44 41.58
C LEU A 15 -19.45 10.34 41.87
N LEU A 16 -19.89 9.09 41.94
CA LEU A 16 -18.99 7.94 42.11
C LEU A 16 -18.00 7.85 40.95
N LYS A 17 -18.47 8.01 39.70
CA LYS A 17 -17.60 8.00 38.52
C LYS A 17 -16.59 9.13 38.54
N ALA A 18 -16.99 10.34 38.95
CA ALA A 18 -16.08 11.48 39.09
C ALA A 18 -15.04 11.24 40.20
N GLY A 19 -15.45 10.66 41.33
CA GLY A 19 -14.55 10.28 42.41
C GLY A 19 -13.53 9.23 41.98
N LEU A 20 -13.98 8.15 41.34
CA LEU A 20 -13.09 7.10 40.82
C LEU A 20 -12.14 7.63 39.73
N ALA A 21 -12.60 8.57 38.89
CA ALA A 21 -11.75 9.21 37.87
C ALA A 21 -10.66 10.11 38.45
N SER A 22 -10.82 10.56 39.70
CA SER A 22 -9.83 11.40 40.39
C SER A 22 -8.73 10.61 41.10
N LEU A 23 -8.93 9.30 41.26
CA LEU A 23 -7.94 8.42 41.87
C LEU A 23 -6.85 8.09 40.86
N GLU A 24 -5.60 8.16 41.31
CA GLU A 24 -4.45 7.70 40.53
C GLU A 24 -4.54 6.19 40.28
N ASN A 25 -4.02 5.74 39.14
CA ASN A 25 -4.01 4.32 38.73
C ASN A 25 -5.39 3.68 38.50
N LEU A 26 -6.47 4.45 38.37
CA LEU A 26 -7.78 3.92 37.97
C LEU A 26 -8.21 4.41 36.60
N VAL A 27 -8.71 3.50 35.77
CA VAL A 27 -9.30 3.84 34.49
C VAL A 27 -10.68 3.20 34.33
N GLY A 28 -11.67 4.05 34.06
CA GLY A 28 -13.03 3.61 33.76
C GLY A 28 -13.13 3.13 32.30
N CYS A 29 -13.88 2.05 32.08
CA CYS A 29 -14.17 1.58 30.73
C CYS A 29 -14.96 2.65 29.94
N PRO A 30 -14.51 3.04 28.74
CA PRO A 30 -15.15 4.08 27.93
C PRO A 30 -16.43 3.61 27.21
N SER A 31 -16.72 2.31 27.25
CA SER A 31 -17.87 1.76 26.51
C SER A 31 -19.20 2.30 27.03
N PRO A 32 -20.12 2.75 26.15
CA PRO A 32 -21.44 3.21 26.55
C PRO A 32 -22.17 2.16 27.39
N GLY A 33 -22.64 2.55 28.57
CA GLY A 33 -23.35 1.68 29.50
C GLY A 33 -22.47 0.72 30.32
N CYS A 34 -21.16 0.66 30.08
CA CYS A 34 -20.24 -0.10 30.92
C CYS A 34 -19.85 0.73 32.15
N GLU A 35 -19.82 0.09 33.31
CA GLU A 35 -19.40 0.72 34.57
C GLU A 35 -18.17 0.05 35.18
N ASN A 36 -17.44 -0.71 34.37
CA ASN A 36 -16.22 -1.37 34.82
C ASN A 36 -15.09 -0.37 35.05
N TRP A 37 -14.29 -0.62 36.09
CA TRP A 37 -13.08 0.14 36.41
C TRP A 37 -11.91 -0.82 36.54
N LEU A 38 -10.76 -0.42 36.00
CA LEU A 38 -9.54 -1.21 36.04
C LEU A 38 -8.49 -0.47 36.86
N VAL A 39 -7.75 -1.24 37.66
CA VAL A 39 -6.54 -0.78 38.34
C VAL A 39 -5.37 -0.95 37.39
N LEU A 40 -4.64 0.12 37.15
CA LEU A 40 -3.44 0.13 36.32
C LEU A 40 -2.20 -0.06 37.20
N PRO A 41 -1.20 -0.81 36.72
CA PRO A 41 0.08 -0.93 37.42
C PRO A 41 0.92 0.35 37.34
N ASP A 42 0.69 1.18 36.33
CA ASP A 42 1.39 2.43 36.04
C ASP A 42 0.47 3.37 35.21
N THR A 43 0.65 4.68 35.35
CA THR A 43 -0.08 5.72 34.60
C THR A 43 0.65 6.25 33.39
N ASP A 44 1.98 6.14 33.35
CA ASP A 44 2.80 6.79 32.32
C ASP A 44 2.95 5.92 31.07
N SER A 45 2.95 4.60 31.24
CA SER A 45 3.01 3.67 30.12
C SER A 45 1.64 3.44 29.46
N ARG A 46 1.66 3.28 28.14
CA ARG A 46 0.48 2.87 27.38
C ARG A 46 0.21 1.39 27.63
N ILE A 47 -0.95 1.11 28.23
CA ILE A 47 -1.34 -0.24 28.62
C ILE A 47 -2.64 -0.63 27.91
N LYS A 48 -2.69 -1.88 27.47
CA LYS A 48 -3.90 -2.53 26.98
C LYS A 48 -4.83 -2.85 28.15
N CYS A 49 -6.04 -2.31 28.14
CA CYS A 49 -7.03 -2.48 29.20
C CYS A 49 -8.16 -3.40 28.74
N PRO A 50 -8.11 -4.71 29.04
CA PRO A 50 -9.18 -5.64 28.68
C PRO A 50 -10.36 -5.52 29.65
N CYS A 51 -11.52 -5.08 29.16
CA CYS A 51 -12.70 -4.96 30.00
C CYS A 51 -13.43 -6.31 30.14
N GLU A 52 -13.55 -6.81 31.37
CA GLU A 52 -14.20 -8.10 31.62
C GLU A 52 -15.72 -8.09 31.39
N LEU A 53 -16.38 -6.92 31.54
CA LEU A 53 -17.82 -6.79 31.36
C LEU A 53 -18.23 -6.68 29.89
N CYS A 54 -17.63 -5.76 29.14
CA CYS A 54 -18.01 -5.52 27.74
C CYS A 54 -17.11 -6.22 26.72
N LYS A 55 -16.08 -6.95 27.18
CA LYS A 55 -15.11 -7.69 26.36
C LYS A 55 -14.36 -6.85 25.31
N LYS A 56 -14.32 -5.53 25.50
CA LYS A 56 -13.55 -4.62 24.65
C LYS A 56 -12.23 -4.25 25.29
N ASP A 57 -11.21 -4.21 24.46
CA ASP A 57 -9.87 -3.80 24.82
C ASP A 57 -9.68 -2.32 24.44
N PHE A 58 -9.30 -1.49 25.41
CA PHE A 58 -9.10 -0.06 25.19
C PHE A 58 -7.73 0.41 25.69
N CYS A 59 -7.31 1.58 25.23
CA CYS A 59 -6.05 2.20 25.61
C CYS A 59 -6.17 2.97 26.93
N SER A 60 -5.23 2.77 27.86
CA SER A 60 -5.19 3.48 29.15
C SER A 60 -5.15 5.01 28.99
N LEU A 61 -4.47 5.51 27.95
CA LEU A 61 -4.21 6.93 27.74
C LEU A 61 -5.35 7.65 26.99
N CYS A 62 -5.66 7.19 25.77
CA CYS A 62 -6.65 7.86 24.92
C CYS A 62 -8.08 7.37 25.12
N LYS A 63 -8.29 6.25 25.83
CA LYS A 63 -9.59 5.61 26.04
C LYS A 63 -10.33 5.22 24.76
N GLU A 64 -9.63 5.15 23.64
CA GLU A 64 -10.11 4.54 22.40
C GLU A 64 -9.83 3.04 22.38
N LEU A 65 -10.33 2.32 21.37
CA LEU A 65 -9.97 0.92 21.14
C LEU A 65 -8.44 0.77 21.14
N TYR A 66 -7.95 -0.27 21.78
CA TYR A 66 -6.51 -0.46 21.91
C TYR A 66 -5.86 -0.57 20.52
N HIS A 67 -4.71 0.07 20.36
CA HIS A 67 -3.99 0.13 19.10
C HIS A 67 -2.53 -0.29 19.31
N TYR A 68 -2.04 -1.20 18.46
CA TYR A 68 -0.76 -1.88 18.65
C TYR A 68 0.41 -1.12 18.01
N GLN A 69 0.33 -0.91 16.70
CA GLN A 69 1.48 -0.51 15.86
C GLN A 69 1.55 0.99 15.58
N THR A 70 0.98 1.80 16.47
CA THR A 70 0.89 3.26 16.31
C THR A 70 0.79 3.94 17.66
N THR A 71 1.18 5.22 17.75
CA THR A 71 0.98 6.07 18.94
C THR A 71 -0.49 6.54 19.08
N CYS A 72 -0.84 7.08 20.24
CA CYS A 72 -2.19 7.65 20.45
C CYS A 72 -2.44 8.89 19.58
N GLU A 73 -1.38 9.60 19.19
CA GLU A 73 -1.46 10.80 18.35
C GLU A 73 -1.71 10.43 16.89
N GLU A 74 -0.86 9.56 16.35
CA GLU A 74 -0.99 9.00 14.99
C GLU A 74 -2.33 8.28 14.76
N MET A 75 -2.86 7.61 15.79
CA MET A 75 -4.14 6.91 15.70
C MET A 75 -5.28 7.82 15.21
N LYS A 76 -5.27 9.10 15.60
CA LYS A 76 -6.26 10.08 15.15
C LYS A 76 -6.13 10.38 13.67
N GLU A 77 -4.90 10.56 13.21
CA GLU A 77 -4.60 10.80 11.79
C GLU A 77 -5.00 9.60 10.93
N PHE A 78 -4.67 8.39 11.37
CA PHE A 78 -5.05 7.16 10.66
C PHE A 78 -6.56 6.96 10.63
N THR A 79 -7.27 7.33 11.70
CA THR A 79 -8.74 7.27 11.72
C THR A 79 -9.34 8.18 10.65
N VAL A 80 -8.89 9.44 10.56
CA VAL A 80 -9.39 10.38 9.53
C VAL A 80 -9.05 9.89 8.12
N ARG A 81 -7.82 9.40 7.91
CA ARG A 81 -7.41 8.84 6.61
C ARG A 81 -8.23 7.62 6.23
N TRP A 82 -8.52 6.73 7.18
CA TRP A 82 -9.34 5.55 6.95
C TRP A 82 -10.78 5.92 6.62
N MET A 83 -11.37 6.88 7.32
CA MET A 83 -12.71 7.39 6.99
C MET A 83 -12.76 7.97 5.57
N LYS A 84 -11.79 8.84 5.22
CA LYS A 84 -11.66 9.38 3.85
C LYS A 84 -11.47 8.28 2.80
N TRP A 85 -10.73 7.22 3.13
CA TRP A 85 -10.55 6.05 2.26
C TRP A 85 -11.88 5.35 2.02
N MET A 86 -12.64 5.09 3.08
CA MET A 86 -13.93 4.40 3.03
C MET A 86 -15.00 5.21 2.28
N ASP A 87 -15.02 6.54 2.45
CA ASP A 87 -15.94 7.41 1.72
C ASP A 87 -15.71 7.37 0.20
N ASN A 88 -14.44 7.25 -0.23
CA ASN A 88 -14.05 7.21 -1.64
C ASN A 88 -13.57 5.82 -2.08
N ARG A 89 -14.08 4.75 -1.45
CA ARG A 89 -13.54 3.39 -1.60
C ARG A 89 -13.48 2.92 -3.05
N GLU A 90 -14.55 3.09 -3.82
CA GLU A 90 -14.61 2.63 -5.21
C GLU A 90 -13.63 3.38 -6.11
N GLU A 91 -13.53 4.70 -5.96
CA GLU A 91 -12.61 5.54 -6.73
C GLU A 91 -11.15 5.22 -6.38
N ASN A 92 -10.86 5.08 -5.08
CA ASN A 92 -9.53 4.70 -4.60
C ASN A 92 -9.11 3.34 -5.16
N LEU A 93 -9.97 2.32 -5.06
CA LEU A 93 -9.70 1.01 -5.63
C LEU A 93 -9.57 1.05 -7.16
N GLY A 94 -10.32 1.91 -7.85
CA GLY A 94 -10.18 2.13 -9.29
C GLY A 94 -8.81 2.69 -9.68
N LYS A 95 -8.35 3.74 -8.98
CA LYS A 95 -7.02 4.34 -9.16
C LYS A 95 -5.90 3.33 -8.88
N VAL A 96 -6.06 2.53 -7.83
CA VAL A 96 -5.10 1.48 -7.48
C VAL A 96 -4.99 0.43 -8.60
N LYS A 97 -6.13 -0.05 -9.12
CA LYS A 97 -6.13 -1.02 -10.24
C LYS A 97 -5.44 -0.46 -11.48
N GLU A 98 -5.80 0.76 -11.91
CA GLU A 98 -5.18 1.40 -13.07
C GLU A 98 -3.65 1.50 -12.89
N MET A 99 -3.21 1.85 -11.68
CA MET A 99 -1.78 1.92 -11.34
C MET A 99 -1.08 0.55 -11.37
N THR A 100 -1.73 -0.50 -10.87
CA THR A 100 -1.18 -1.87 -10.95
C THR A 100 -1.03 -2.33 -12.39
N GLU A 101 -2.06 -2.14 -13.23
CA GLU A 101 -2.02 -2.48 -14.66
C GLU A 101 -0.94 -1.69 -15.40
N LEU A 102 -0.76 -0.41 -15.05
CA LEU A 102 0.28 0.43 -15.63
C LEU A 102 1.68 -0.06 -15.25
N LYS A 103 1.89 -0.46 -14.00
CA LYS A 103 3.15 -1.05 -13.52
C LYS A 103 3.46 -2.37 -14.22
N ASP A 104 2.49 -3.26 -14.35
CA ASP A 104 2.65 -4.54 -15.04
C ASP A 104 3.04 -4.34 -16.51
N ARG A 105 2.34 -3.42 -17.20
CA ARG A 105 2.66 -3.08 -18.59
C ARG A 105 4.07 -2.48 -18.73
N ILE A 106 4.53 -1.68 -17.77
CA ILE A 106 5.92 -1.17 -17.77
C ILE A 106 6.90 -2.32 -17.58
N ALA A 107 6.67 -3.22 -16.63
CA ALA A 107 7.56 -4.35 -16.37
C ALA A 107 7.65 -5.31 -17.59
N GLU A 108 6.55 -5.51 -18.32
CA GLU A 108 6.56 -6.24 -19.59
C GLU A 108 7.44 -5.54 -20.64
N LEU A 109 7.30 -4.22 -20.80
CA LEU A 109 8.13 -3.44 -21.71
C LEU A 109 9.62 -3.51 -21.32
N GLU A 110 9.96 -3.47 -20.04
CA GLU A 110 11.35 -3.62 -19.57
C GLU A 110 11.93 -4.99 -19.94
N LYS A 111 11.14 -6.05 -19.75
CA LYS A 111 11.52 -7.42 -20.13
C LYS A 111 11.75 -7.52 -21.64
N ASP A 112 10.86 -6.95 -22.44
CA ASP A 112 10.99 -6.89 -23.89
C ASP A 112 12.25 -6.15 -24.33
N GLU A 113 12.53 -4.98 -23.74
CA GLU A 113 13.72 -4.19 -24.05
C GLU A 113 15.02 -4.91 -23.63
N ALA A 114 15.01 -5.59 -22.49
CA ALA A 114 16.13 -6.42 -22.05
C ALA A 114 16.37 -7.62 -22.99
N TRP A 115 15.29 -8.26 -23.45
CA TRP A 115 15.37 -9.32 -24.45
C TRP A 115 15.92 -8.80 -25.78
N LYS A 116 15.41 -7.67 -26.28
CA LYS A 116 15.90 -7.03 -27.51
C LYS A 116 17.38 -6.68 -27.42
N ARG A 117 17.86 -6.17 -26.28
CA ARG A 117 19.28 -5.83 -26.10
C ARG A 117 20.20 -7.07 -26.17
N SER A 118 19.76 -8.21 -25.63
CA SER A 118 20.54 -9.44 -25.65
C SER A 118 20.49 -10.16 -27.00
N HIS A 119 19.32 -10.17 -27.66
CA HIS A 119 19.04 -10.98 -28.86
C HIS A 119 19.14 -10.23 -30.19
N LEU A 120 19.17 -8.88 -30.19
CA LEU A 120 19.26 -8.08 -31.41
C LEU A 120 20.63 -7.42 -31.55
N ARG A 121 21.08 -7.28 -32.80
CA ARG A 121 22.28 -6.51 -33.19
C ARG A 121 21.95 -5.50 -34.26
N CYS A 122 22.62 -4.35 -34.23
CA CYS A 122 22.38 -3.24 -35.15
C CYS A 122 23.27 -3.34 -36.39
N CYS A 123 22.69 -3.09 -37.57
CA CYS A 123 23.47 -3.04 -38.80
C CYS A 123 24.46 -1.84 -38.79
N PRO A 124 25.75 -2.03 -39.08
CA PRO A 124 26.75 -0.95 -39.12
C PRO A 124 26.61 0.01 -40.31
N GLY A 125 25.57 -0.13 -41.14
CA GLY A 125 25.26 0.79 -42.24
C GLY A 125 24.08 1.70 -41.93
N CYS A 126 22.94 1.10 -41.57
CA CYS A 126 21.68 1.81 -41.36
C CYS A 126 21.16 1.76 -39.92
N LYS A 127 21.91 1.17 -38.98
CA LYS A 127 21.54 0.99 -37.57
C LYS A 127 20.24 0.24 -37.29
N ARG A 128 19.67 -0.42 -38.31
CA ARG A 128 18.47 -1.25 -38.16
C ARG A 128 18.76 -2.44 -37.23
N PRO A 129 17.90 -2.74 -36.24
CA PRO A 129 18.03 -3.94 -35.42
C PRO A 129 17.71 -5.19 -36.25
N ILE A 130 18.53 -6.22 -36.09
CA ILE A 130 18.45 -7.49 -36.82
C ILE A 130 18.55 -8.62 -35.80
N GLU A 131 17.53 -9.47 -35.80
CA GLU A 131 17.49 -10.73 -35.07
C GLU A 131 18.22 -11.83 -35.84
N LYS A 132 18.92 -12.70 -35.12
CA LYS A 132 19.49 -13.91 -35.70
C LYS A 132 18.55 -15.09 -35.40
N ILE A 133 17.81 -15.52 -36.43
CA ILE A 133 16.85 -16.63 -36.31
C ILE A 133 17.59 -17.98 -36.40
N ASP A 134 18.45 -18.14 -37.40
CA ASP A 134 19.34 -19.30 -37.55
C ASP A 134 20.41 -19.00 -38.63
N GLY A 135 21.50 -19.77 -38.65
CA GLY A 135 22.50 -19.77 -39.73
C GLY A 135 23.81 -19.01 -39.47
N CYS A 136 24.47 -18.65 -40.58
CA CYS A 136 25.85 -18.14 -40.60
C CYS A 136 25.98 -16.77 -39.91
N ASP A 137 27.12 -16.52 -39.26
CA ASP A 137 27.46 -15.22 -38.66
C ASP A 137 27.57 -14.08 -39.69
N LEU A 138 27.81 -14.41 -40.96
CA LEU A 138 27.89 -13.43 -42.04
C LEU A 138 26.48 -13.07 -42.55
N MET A 139 25.93 -11.99 -42.00
CA MET A 139 24.59 -11.50 -42.32
C MET A 139 24.62 -10.42 -43.41
N LYS A 140 23.53 -10.32 -44.19
CA LYS A 140 23.30 -9.22 -45.13
C LYS A 140 22.04 -8.46 -44.75
N CYS A 141 22.16 -7.15 -44.52
CA CYS A 141 21.03 -6.34 -44.08
C CYS A 141 19.90 -6.30 -45.13
N GLY A 142 18.69 -6.74 -44.75
CA GLY A 142 17.49 -6.68 -45.57
C GLY A 142 17.32 -7.78 -46.61
N LYS A 143 18.18 -8.80 -46.63
CA LYS A 143 18.05 -9.90 -47.58
C LYS A 143 18.61 -11.20 -47.01
N ASP A 144 17.85 -12.29 -47.17
CA ASP A 144 18.34 -13.62 -46.85
C ASP A 144 19.48 -14.03 -47.77
N TYR A 145 20.44 -14.78 -47.23
CA TYR A 145 21.57 -15.30 -48.00
C TYR A 145 21.10 -16.26 -49.11
N HIS A 146 20.05 -17.04 -48.84
CA HIS A 146 19.46 -18.00 -49.78
C HIS A 146 18.36 -17.43 -50.69
N GLY A 147 18.11 -16.12 -50.64
CA GLY A 147 17.23 -15.44 -51.60
C GLY A 147 15.77 -15.90 -51.52
N GLY A 148 15.04 -15.38 -50.54
CA GLY A 148 13.58 -15.58 -50.42
C GLY A 148 12.90 -14.33 -49.89
N ASN A 149 13.37 -13.79 -48.75
CA ASN A 149 12.83 -12.55 -48.20
C ASN A 149 13.65 -11.31 -48.61
N ARG A 150 12.95 -10.32 -49.16
CA ARG A 150 13.46 -8.95 -49.35
C ARG A 150 12.76 -8.03 -48.38
N GLN A 151 13.47 -7.61 -47.35
CA GLN A 151 13.00 -6.63 -46.38
C GLN A 151 13.68 -5.28 -46.64
N LYS A 152 13.16 -4.21 -46.03
CA LYS A 152 13.81 -2.89 -46.08
C LYS A 152 15.17 -2.94 -45.37
N GLY A 153 16.27 -2.92 -46.11
CA GLY A 153 17.62 -2.87 -45.55
C GLY A 153 18.63 -2.26 -46.52
N CYS A 154 19.80 -1.89 -46.03
CA CYS A 154 20.84 -1.22 -46.82
C CYS A 154 21.70 -2.18 -47.65
N GLY A 155 21.49 -3.49 -47.54
CA GLY A 155 22.24 -4.50 -48.29
C GLY A 155 23.68 -4.72 -47.84
N LYS A 156 24.16 -4.03 -46.81
CA LYS A 156 25.53 -4.16 -46.29
C LYS A 156 25.73 -5.56 -45.67
N LYS A 157 26.88 -6.18 -45.97
CA LYS A 157 27.31 -7.44 -45.36
C LYS A 157 28.10 -7.14 -44.09
N PHE A 158 27.83 -7.87 -43.01
CA PHE A 158 28.52 -7.67 -41.74
C PHE A 158 28.49 -8.97 -40.92
N ARG A 159 29.39 -9.08 -39.93
CA ARG A 159 29.36 -10.19 -38.96
C ARG A 159 28.45 -9.82 -37.80
N TRP A 160 27.51 -10.69 -37.47
CA TRP A 160 26.51 -10.44 -36.43
C TRP A 160 27.16 -10.35 -35.03
N THR A 161 28.09 -11.26 -34.72
CA THR A 161 28.86 -11.26 -33.46
C THR A 161 29.67 -9.99 -33.20
N LYS A 162 30.11 -9.29 -34.26
CA LYS A 162 30.90 -8.05 -34.15
C LYS A 162 30.04 -6.77 -34.25
N ALA A 163 28.75 -6.92 -34.50
CA ALA A 163 27.85 -5.78 -34.60
C ALA A 163 27.48 -5.25 -33.21
N GLU A 164 27.18 -3.96 -33.13
CA GLU A 164 26.77 -3.33 -31.88
C GLU A 164 25.45 -3.92 -31.38
N PRO A 165 25.30 -4.18 -30.07
CA PRO A 165 24.03 -4.54 -29.46
C PRO A 165 22.95 -3.50 -29.74
N TYR A 166 21.71 -3.96 -29.84
CA TYR A 166 20.58 -3.04 -29.85
C TYR A 166 20.56 -2.21 -28.55
N ASN A 167 20.38 -0.90 -28.70
CA ASN A 167 20.15 -0.01 -27.57
C ASN A 167 18.78 0.66 -27.75
N PRO A 168 17.85 0.55 -26.79
CA PRO A 168 16.58 1.25 -26.82
C PRO A 168 16.75 2.75 -27.10
N PRO A 169 15.88 3.33 -27.94
CA PRO A 169 15.77 4.78 -28.03
C PRO A 169 15.47 5.36 -26.65
N LYS A 170 16.09 6.51 -26.33
CA LYS A 170 15.84 7.22 -25.06
C LYS A 170 14.43 7.82 -25.00
N ASP A 171 13.64 7.74 -26.07
CA ASP A 171 12.34 8.39 -26.19
C ASP A 171 11.23 7.63 -25.45
N ASN A 172 10.99 8.15 -24.24
CA ASN A 172 9.73 8.67 -23.76
C ASN A 172 8.57 7.72 -23.43
N THR A 173 8.27 6.59 -24.09
CA THR A 173 7.06 5.83 -23.67
C THR A 173 7.22 5.26 -22.27
N HIS A 174 8.37 4.63 -22.00
CA HIS A 174 8.71 4.11 -20.68
C HIS A 174 8.87 5.22 -19.62
N GLN A 175 9.57 6.31 -19.96
CA GLN A 175 9.79 7.44 -19.06
C GLN A 175 8.52 8.25 -18.80
N LEU A 176 7.61 8.38 -19.77
CA LEU A 176 6.31 9.05 -19.62
C LEU A 176 5.34 8.19 -18.80
N LEU A 177 5.36 6.87 -18.97
CA LEU A 177 4.57 5.94 -18.15
C LEU A 177 5.10 5.92 -16.71
N GLN A 178 6.42 5.89 -16.50
CA GLN A 178 7.03 6.03 -15.18
C GLN A 178 6.74 7.40 -14.55
N LYS A 179 6.74 8.50 -15.31
CA LYS A 179 6.36 9.83 -14.81
C LYS A 179 4.88 9.93 -14.44
N LYS A 180 3.98 9.20 -15.12
CA LYS A 180 2.55 9.11 -14.74
C LYS A 180 2.30 8.32 -13.46
N ILE A 181 3.27 7.50 -13.03
CA ILE A 181 3.21 6.73 -11.78
C ILE A 181 3.60 7.57 -10.56
N SER A 182 3.76 8.90 -10.68
CA SER A 182 4.15 9.77 -9.55
C SER A 182 3.03 9.94 -8.51
N MET A 183 2.72 8.86 -7.80
CA MET A 183 2.47 8.89 -6.38
C MET A 183 3.86 8.69 -5.77
N GLU A 184 4.42 9.73 -5.14
CA GLU A 184 5.74 9.61 -4.52
C GLU A 184 5.72 8.44 -3.54
N ARG A 185 6.67 7.53 -3.72
CA ARG A 185 6.90 6.44 -2.77
C ARG A 185 7.29 7.11 -1.46
N ASN A 186 6.48 6.96 -0.41
CA ASN A 186 6.93 7.39 0.92
C ASN A 186 8.02 6.42 1.38
N ASP A 187 9.28 6.82 1.28
CA ASP A 187 10.37 6.07 1.87
C ASP A 187 10.29 6.10 3.43
N ASN A 188 9.45 6.97 4.02
CA ASN A 188 9.16 7.01 5.46
C ASN A 188 7.93 6.20 5.88
N VAL A 189 7.13 5.69 4.94
CA VAL A 189 6.18 4.61 5.25
C VAL A 189 6.98 3.33 5.13
N LEU A 190 7.32 2.73 6.27
CA LEU A 190 7.94 1.41 6.47
C LEU A 190 7.16 0.24 5.84
N SER A 191 6.49 0.45 4.72
CA SER A 191 6.26 -0.62 3.78
C SER A 191 7.62 -0.98 3.16
N TYR A 192 7.97 -2.26 3.32
CA TYR A 192 9.09 -2.96 2.70
C TYR A 192 10.41 -2.93 3.47
N GLY A 193 10.45 -3.71 4.55
CA GLY A 193 11.70 -4.30 5.00
C GLY A 193 12.07 -5.50 4.13
N ASP A 194 13.35 -5.62 3.80
CA ASP A 194 14.02 -6.92 3.58
C ASP A 194 13.96 -7.80 4.87
N ASP A 195 13.41 -7.24 5.95
CA ASP A 195 13.27 -7.70 7.32
C ASP A 195 11.81 -8.05 7.74
N GLY A 196 10.88 -8.11 6.78
CA GLY A 196 9.79 -9.10 6.84
C GLY A 196 8.69 -8.99 7.92
N MET A 197 8.11 -7.80 8.18
CA MET A 197 7.00 -7.72 9.16
C MET A 197 5.58 -7.42 8.66
N TYR A 198 5.35 -7.05 7.40
CA TYR A 198 3.98 -6.84 6.86
C TYR A 198 3.85 -7.30 5.42
N GLY A 199 4.37 -8.51 5.17
CA GLY A 199 4.62 -9.02 3.82
C GLY A 199 3.48 -9.83 3.22
N PHE A 200 2.56 -10.38 4.03
CA PHE A 200 1.57 -11.36 3.56
C PHE A 200 0.15 -10.97 3.96
N CYS A 201 -0.80 -11.29 3.08
CA CYS A 201 -2.21 -11.10 3.35
C CYS A 201 -2.74 -12.24 4.22
N ASP A 202 -3.41 -11.93 5.33
CA ASP A 202 -4.01 -12.93 6.23
C ASP A 202 -5.18 -13.71 5.59
N ILE A 203 -5.70 -13.25 4.45
CA ILE A 203 -6.80 -13.90 3.73
C ILE A 203 -6.29 -14.83 2.63
N CYS A 204 -5.43 -14.34 1.71
CA CYS A 204 -4.94 -15.16 0.60
C CYS A 204 -3.56 -15.78 0.82
N SER A 205 -2.87 -15.42 1.92
CA SER A 205 -1.49 -15.82 2.22
C SER A 205 -0.45 -15.39 1.16
N ASP A 206 -0.84 -14.61 0.15
CA ASP A 206 0.07 -14.08 -0.86
C ASP A 206 0.83 -12.88 -0.31
N LYS A 207 1.98 -12.61 -0.93
CA LYS A 207 2.74 -11.40 -0.65
C LYS A 207 1.92 -10.17 -1.04
N ILE A 208 1.82 -9.19 -0.13
CA ILE A 208 1.17 -7.91 -0.43
C ILE A 208 2.11 -7.09 -1.31
N GLU A 209 1.73 -6.91 -2.57
CA GLU A 209 2.42 -6.05 -3.52
C GLU A 209 1.51 -4.85 -3.85
N GLY A 210 2.04 -3.63 -3.71
CA GLY A 210 1.26 -2.41 -3.96
C GLY A 210 0.56 -1.90 -2.70
N VAL A 211 -0.77 -1.85 -2.73
CA VAL A 211 -1.59 -1.30 -1.62
C VAL A 211 -1.98 -2.38 -0.65
N GLY A 212 -1.75 -2.10 0.64
CA GLY A 212 -2.12 -2.97 1.75
C GLY A 212 -2.92 -2.23 2.81
N PHE A 213 -3.62 -2.99 3.64
CA PHE A 213 -4.38 -2.51 4.78
C PHE A 213 -3.90 -3.22 6.03
N LEU A 214 -3.41 -2.46 6.99
CA LEU A 214 -2.96 -2.96 8.28
C LEU A 214 -3.96 -2.54 9.36
N CYS A 215 -4.52 -3.49 10.08
CA CYS A 215 -5.38 -3.20 11.21
C CYS A 215 -4.57 -2.70 12.40
N LEU A 216 -4.88 -1.50 12.88
CA LEU A 216 -4.20 -0.93 14.04
C LEU A 216 -4.73 -1.48 15.36
N ASN A 217 -5.96 -2.01 15.37
CA ASN A 217 -6.63 -2.54 16.55
C ASN A 217 -6.41 -4.05 16.77
N CYS A 218 -5.73 -4.71 15.83
CA CYS A 218 -5.31 -6.10 15.97
C CYS A 218 -3.79 -6.23 16.10
N PRO A 219 -3.29 -7.29 16.76
CA PRO A 219 -1.85 -7.50 16.90
C PRO A 219 -1.13 -7.64 15.55
N CYS A 220 -1.73 -8.41 14.63
CA CYS A 220 -1.17 -8.74 13.32
C CYS A 220 -2.30 -9.12 12.35
N TYR A 221 -2.92 -8.13 11.71
CA TYR A 221 -3.91 -8.40 10.66
C TYR A 221 -3.72 -7.44 9.50
N ASN A 222 -3.40 -7.99 8.34
CA ASN A 222 -2.96 -7.31 7.15
C ASN A 222 -3.66 -7.90 5.92
N VAL A 223 -4.16 -7.06 5.04
CA VAL A 223 -4.95 -7.51 3.89
C VAL A 223 -4.49 -6.76 2.64
N CYS A 224 -4.38 -7.46 1.51
CA CYS A 224 -4.10 -6.83 0.22
C CYS A 224 -5.36 -6.17 -0.37
N GLU A 225 -5.22 -5.29 -1.35
CA GLU A 225 -6.35 -4.67 -2.05
C GLU A 225 -7.40 -5.68 -2.58
N LYS A 226 -6.95 -6.85 -3.04
CA LYS A 226 -7.81 -7.87 -3.64
C LYS A 226 -8.71 -8.54 -2.60
N CYS A 227 -8.27 -8.53 -1.34
CA CYS A 227 -8.95 -9.18 -0.23
C CYS A 227 -9.65 -8.19 0.71
N GLU A 228 -9.53 -6.88 0.49
CA GLU A 228 -10.14 -5.85 1.35
C GLU A 228 -11.66 -6.02 1.44
N GLY A 229 -12.34 -6.32 0.33
CA GLY A 229 -13.78 -6.58 0.33
C GLY A 229 -14.21 -7.91 0.96
N LYS A 230 -13.25 -8.75 1.39
CA LYS A 230 -13.50 -10.06 2.03
C LYS A 230 -13.14 -10.06 3.51
N MET A 231 -12.84 -8.91 4.08
CA MET A 231 -12.52 -8.78 5.50
C MET A 231 -13.71 -9.23 6.35
N ASP A 232 -13.54 -10.32 7.10
CA ASP A 232 -14.45 -10.71 8.18
C ASP A 232 -13.87 -10.24 9.51
N HIS A 233 -14.01 -8.94 9.76
CA HIS A 233 -13.41 -8.30 10.93
C HIS A 233 -14.31 -7.18 11.48
N ASP A 234 -14.05 -6.73 12.71
CA ASP A 234 -14.86 -5.69 13.35
C ASP A 234 -14.81 -4.41 12.51
N PRO A 235 -15.95 -3.91 11.99
CA PRO A 235 -16.01 -2.74 11.12
C PRO A 235 -15.58 -1.45 11.83
N LYS A 236 -15.46 -1.45 13.16
CA LYS A 236 -14.97 -0.31 13.96
C LYS A 236 -13.45 -0.25 14.01
N HIS A 237 -12.77 -1.29 13.56
CA HIS A 237 -11.32 -1.29 13.53
C HIS A 237 -10.82 -0.36 12.44
N ILE A 238 -9.77 0.39 12.78
CA ILE A 238 -9.16 1.34 11.88
C ILE A 238 -8.03 0.66 11.13
N MET A 239 -8.06 0.82 9.81
CA MET A 239 -7.01 0.32 8.93
C MET A 239 -6.07 1.46 8.56
N ARG A 240 -4.77 1.23 8.73
CA ARG A 240 -3.73 2.03 8.10
C ARG A 240 -3.56 1.56 6.67
N VAL A 241 -3.79 2.45 5.72
CA VAL A 241 -3.49 2.21 4.30
C VAL A 241 -1.98 2.29 4.09
N LEU A 242 -1.42 1.28 3.46
CA LEU A 242 0.01 1.12 3.16
C LEU A 242 0.24 1.23 1.65
N GLY A 243 1.43 1.71 1.26
CA GLY A 243 1.86 1.76 -0.14
C GLY A 243 1.37 2.96 -0.96
N ILE A 244 0.61 3.88 -0.36
CA ILE A 244 0.12 5.13 -0.97
C ILE A 244 0.33 6.30 -0.01
N GLU A 245 0.90 7.40 -0.50
CA GLU A 245 0.71 8.71 0.10
C GLU A 245 -0.51 9.41 -0.49
N PHE A 246 -1.45 9.77 0.37
CA PHE A 246 -2.42 10.82 0.05
C PHE A 246 -1.72 12.15 0.24
N ILE A 247 -1.00 12.61 -0.78
CA ILE A 247 -0.63 14.02 -0.84
C ILE A 247 -1.95 14.75 -1.08
N GLU A 248 -2.45 15.48 -0.10
CA GLU A 248 -3.51 16.45 -0.35
C GLU A 248 -2.95 17.37 -1.44
N GLU A 249 -3.50 17.28 -2.66
CA GLU A 249 -3.17 18.23 -3.70
C GLU A 249 -3.38 19.61 -3.08
N GLU A 250 -2.31 20.39 -2.93
CA GLU A 250 -2.47 21.82 -2.74
C GLU A 250 -3.31 22.30 -3.92
N ILE A 251 -4.61 22.47 -3.69
CA ILE A 251 -5.51 23.23 -4.53
C ILE A 251 -4.94 24.65 -4.52
N LYS A 252 -3.99 24.90 -5.41
CA LYS A 252 -3.61 26.24 -5.83
C LYS A 252 -3.93 26.33 -7.30
N GLU A 253 -5.18 26.75 -7.51
CA GLU A 253 -5.68 27.39 -8.72
C GLU A 253 -4.55 28.13 -9.43
N LYS A 254 -4.18 27.67 -10.62
CA LYS A 254 -3.53 28.54 -11.60
C LYS A 254 -4.61 29.45 -12.19
N ARG A 255 -4.73 30.62 -11.56
CA ARG A 255 -5.18 31.85 -12.21
C ARG A 255 -4.26 32.21 -13.38
#